data_AF-A0A9W7CNZ3-F1
#
_entry.id   AF-A0A9W7CNZ3-F1
#
_cell.length_a   1.000
_cell.length_b   1.000
_cell.length_c   1.000
_cell.angle_alpha   90.00
_cell.angle_beta   90.00
_cell.angle_gamma   90.00
#
_symmetry.space_group_name_H-M   'P 1'
#
loop_
_entity.id
_entity.type
_entity.pdbx_description
1 polymer ?
#
loop_
_entity_poly.entity_id
_entity_poly.type
_entity_poly.pdbx_seq_one_letter_code
_entity_poly.pdbx_strand_id
1 'polypeptide(L)'
;MTQRKYEIPLEFCYRLNKVADKVGIDFDSSSKQRERHPKVFTKKLLDSRLRTTLQGQRIRKLRDLEYVLKQHEEMKQGDDYDGPPTKRDFRADNVPHGRFQPTSLTVLDMSCAWPPSFP
;
A
#
# COMPACT_ATOMS: atom_id res chain seq x y z
N MET A 1 -17.39 9.69 11.22
CA MET A 1 -16.61 8.68 11.96
C MET A 1 -15.12 8.91 11.72
N THR A 2 -14.27 8.63 12.70
CA THR A 2 -12.80 8.65 12.60
C THR A 2 -12.24 7.27 12.89
N GLN A 3 -11.04 6.97 12.38
CA GLN A 3 -10.33 5.74 12.69
C GLN A 3 -9.99 5.70 14.19
N ARG A 4 -10.09 4.53 14.81
CA ARG A 4 -9.67 4.32 16.21
C ARG A 4 -8.16 4.09 16.29
N LYS A 5 -7.56 4.38 17.45
CA LYS A 5 -6.10 4.41 17.64
C LYS A 5 -5.37 3.10 17.29
N TYR A 6 -6.02 1.95 17.51
CA TYR A 6 -5.48 0.61 17.25
C TYR A 6 -6.31 -0.15 16.20
N GLU A 7 -7.15 0.55 15.45
CA GLU A 7 -7.97 -0.08 14.42
C GLU A 7 -7.16 -0.16 13.13
N ILE A 8 -7.13 -1.37 12.57
CA ILE A 8 -6.52 -1.66 11.29
C ILE A 8 -7.20 -0.78 10.21
N PRO A 9 -6.44 -0.05 9.36
CA PRO A 9 -6.99 0.77 8.29
C PRO A 9 -8.03 0.05 7.41
N LEU A 10 -7.81 -1.24 7.14
CA LEU A 10 -8.75 -2.09 6.41
C LEU A 10 -10.09 -2.27 7.14
N GLU A 11 -10.06 -2.55 8.45
CA GLU A 11 -11.27 -2.65 9.29
C GLU A 11 -12.03 -1.32 9.36
N PHE A 12 -11.29 -0.21 9.46
CA PHE A 12 -11.89 1.12 9.41
C PHE A 12 -12.62 1.37 8.09
N CYS A 13 -12.06 0.92 6.95
CA CYS A 13 -12.69 1.02 5.64
C CYS A 13 -14.01 0.25 5.60
N TYR A 14 -14.04 -1.00 6.07
CA TYR A 14 -15.27 -1.80 6.15
C TYR A 14 -16.34 -1.17 7.02
N ARG A 15 -15.96 -0.62 8.18
CA ARG A 15 -16.90 0.06 9.08
C ARG A 15 -17.46 1.34 8.46
N LEU A 16 -16.66 2.05 7.68
CA LEU A 16 -17.09 3.25 6.96
C LEU A 16 -18.07 2.91 5.83
N ASN A 17 -17.81 1.82 5.08
CA ASN A 17 -18.75 1.27 4.10
C ASN A 17 -20.09 0.89 4.74
N LYS A 18 -20.05 0.14 5.85
CA LYS A 18 -21.28 -0.27 6.56
C LYS A 18 -22.13 0.92 7.04
N VAL A 19 -21.50 2.03 7.39
CA VAL A 19 -22.23 3.27 7.75
C VAL A 19 -22.84 3.90 6.50
N ALA A 20 -22.14 3.89 5.36
CA ALA A 20 -22.68 4.39 4.10
C ALA A 20 -23.88 3.57 3.63
N ASP A 21 -23.79 2.23 3.68
CA ASP A 21 -24.89 1.32 3.34
C ASP A 21 -26.12 1.58 4.20
N LYS A 22 -25.93 1.79 5.51
CA LYS A 22 -27.02 2.14 6.44
C LYS A 22 -27.70 3.46 6.09
N VAL A 23 -26.98 4.41 5.49
CA VAL A 23 -27.50 5.71 5.07
C VAL A 23 -27.98 5.65 3.60
N GLY A 24 -27.87 4.49 2.93
CA GLY A 24 -28.27 4.31 1.54
C GLY A 24 -27.32 4.98 0.55
N ILE A 25 -26.05 5.20 0.93
CA ILE A 25 -25.04 5.76 0.04
C ILE A 25 -24.30 4.61 -0.64
N ASP A 26 -24.62 4.39 -1.91
CA ASP A 26 -23.85 3.50 -2.77
C ASP A 26 -22.71 4.28 -3.45
N PHE A 27 -21.47 3.97 -3.10
CA PHE A 27 -20.30 4.63 -3.66
C PHE A 27 -19.98 4.22 -5.11
N ASP A 28 -20.45 3.05 -5.57
CA ASP A 28 -20.25 2.60 -6.94
C ASP A 28 -21.34 3.11 -7.89
N SER A 29 -22.51 3.51 -7.36
CA SER A 29 -23.62 4.07 -8.13
C SER A 29 -23.29 5.37 -8.89
N SER A 30 -22.36 6.18 -8.38
CA SER A 30 -22.03 7.48 -8.96
C SER A 30 -20.55 7.80 -8.88
N SER A 31 -19.97 8.26 -9.99
CA SER A 31 -18.60 8.77 -10.05
C SER A 31 -18.28 9.81 -8.97
N LYS A 32 -19.24 10.71 -8.68
CA LYS A 32 -19.07 11.74 -7.63
C LYS A 32 -18.96 11.14 -6.24
N GLN A 33 -19.74 10.10 -5.93
CA GLN A 33 -19.68 9.41 -4.63
C GLN A 33 -18.42 8.57 -4.53
N ARG A 34 -18.05 7.89 -5.61
CA ARG A 34 -16.83 7.10 -5.72
C ARG A 34 -15.56 7.91 -5.50
N GLU A 35 -15.54 9.18 -5.94
CA GLU A 35 -14.41 10.07 -5.71
C GLU A 35 -14.40 10.69 -4.30
N ARG A 36 -15.59 10.91 -3.72
CA ARG A 36 -15.71 11.43 -2.35
C ARG A 36 -15.27 10.42 -1.31
N HIS A 37 -15.53 9.14 -1.55
CA HIS A 37 -15.32 8.10 -0.55
C HIS A 37 -13.85 7.96 -0.11
N PRO A 38 -12.85 7.81 -1.02
CA PRO A 38 -11.44 7.80 -0.65
C PRO A 38 -11.00 9.11 0.03
N LYS A 39 -11.53 10.26 -0.42
CA LYS A 39 -11.20 11.56 0.19
C LYS A 39 -11.65 11.65 1.64
N VAL A 40 -12.86 11.15 1.95
CA VAL A 40 -13.37 11.09 3.32
C VAL A 40 -12.54 10.13 4.16
N PHE A 41 -12.22 8.96 3.62
CA PHE A 41 -11.38 7.97 4.27
C PHE A 41 -10.02 8.56 4.66
N THR A 42 -9.29 9.14 3.70
CA THR A 42 -7.98 9.77 3.93
C THR A 42 -8.04 10.92 4.93
N LYS A 43 -9.11 11.72 4.95
CA LYS A 43 -9.28 12.80 5.92
C LYS A 43 -9.51 12.31 7.36
N LYS A 44 -10.04 11.09 7.52
CA LYS A 44 -10.44 10.51 8.81
C LYS A 44 -9.46 9.44 9.32
N LEU A 45 -8.43 9.14 8.53
CA LEU A 45 -7.35 8.23 8.86
C LEU A 45 -6.37 8.87 9.86
N LEU A 46 -5.90 8.08 10.82
CA LEU A 46 -4.91 8.50 11.81
C LEU A 46 -3.48 8.31 11.30
N ASP A 47 -3.26 7.31 10.45
CA ASP A 47 -1.95 6.99 9.90
C ASP A 47 -1.51 8.07 8.89
N SER A 48 -0.53 8.88 9.26
CA SER A 48 0.00 9.94 8.41
C SER A 48 0.77 9.43 7.21
N ARG A 49 1.46 8.28 7.32
CA ARG A 49 2.23 7.69 6.21
C ARG A 49 1.27 7.18 5.15
N LEU A 50 0.29 6.37 5.57
CA LEU A 50 -0.74 5.85 4.68
C LEU A 50 -1.58 6.98 4.06
N ARG A 51 -1.85 8.06 4.80
CA ARG A 51 -2.51 9.25 4.23
C ARG A 51 -1.76 9.84 3.06
N THR A 52 -0.45 10.05 3.20
CA THR A 52 0.40 10.59 2.12
C THR A 52 0.40 9.65 0.91
N THR A 53 0.50 8.34 1.14
CA THR A 53 0.42 7.32 0.08
C THR A 53 -0.91 7.42 -0.68
N LEU A 54 -2.04 7.47 0.04
CA LEU A 54 -3.37 7.57 -0.57
C LEU A 54 -3.60 8.90 -1.29
N GLN A 55 -2.95 9.99 -0.87
CA GLN A 55 -3.00 11.28 -1.56
C GLN A 55 -2.21 11.28 -2.88
N GLY A 56 -1.11 10.52 -2.94
CA GLY A 56 -0.30 10.36 -4.16
C GLY A 56 -0.94 9.45 -5.21
N GLN A 57 -1.91 8.62 -4.82
CA GLN A 57 -2.54 7.66 -5.73
C GLN A 57 -3.87 8.15 -6.28
N ARG A 58 -4.15 7.79 -7.54
CA ARG A 58 -5.43 8.07 -8.21
C ARG A 58 -6.44 6.95 -7.96
N ILE A 59 -6.93 6.86 -6.72
CA ILE A 59 -7.93 5.87 -6.34
C ILE A 59 -9.28 6.24 -6.95
N ARG A 60 -9.74 5.44 -7.91
CA ARG A 60 -11.02 5.67 -8.60
C ARG A 60 -12.11 4.71 -8.15
N LYS A 61 -11.77 3.53 -7.63
CA LYS A 61 -12.71 2.51 -7.20
C LYS A 61 -12.43 2.05 -5.78
N LEU A 62 -13.43 1.46 -5.13
CA LEU A 62 -13.27 0.87 -3.80
C LEU A 62 -12.23 -0.26 -3.80
N ARG A 63 -12.22 -1.10 -4.84
CA ARG A 63 -11.23 -2.18 -4.97
C ARG A 63 -9.79 -1.67 -4.98
N ASP A 64 -9.54 -0.52 -5.61
CA ASP A 64 -8.20 0.09 -5.64
C ASP A 64 -7.80 0.52 -4.22
N LEU A 65 -8.73 1.10 -3.46
CA LEU A 65 -8.51 1.45 -2.06
C LEU A 65 -8.19 0.21 -1.22
N GLU A 66 -9.01 -0.84 -1.33
CA GLU A 66 -8.81 -2.09 -0.58
C GLU A 66 -7.45 -2.74 -0.89
N TYR A 67 -7.04 -2.73 -2.16
CA TYR A 67 -5.74 -3.27 -2.57
C TYR A 67 -4.57 -2.55 -1.88
N VAL A 68 -4.61 -1.22 -1.86
CA VAL A 68 -3.56 -0.40 -1.23
C VAL A 68 -3.53 -0.60 0.28
N LEU A 69 -4.70 -0.73 0.91
CA LEU A 69 -4.81 -1.03 2.33
C LEU A 69 -4.22 -2.39 2.66
N LYS A 70 -4.51 -3.44 1.87
CA LYS A 70 -3.91 -4.76 2.05
C LYS A 70 -2.39 -4.72 1.92
N GLN A 71 -1.88 -4.06 0.88
CA GLN A 71 -0.45 -3.92 0.67
C GLN A 71 0.25 -3.22 1.85
N HIS A 72 -0.39 -2.19 2.41
CA HIS A 72 0.12 -1.48 3.58
C HIS A 72 0.17 -2.36 4.82
N GLU A 73 -0.85 -3.17 5.07
CA GLU A 73 -0.86 -4.10 6.21
C GLU A 73 0.16 -5.22 6.04
N GLU A 74 0.33 -5.77 4.84
CA GLU A 74 1.36 -6.78 4.54
C GLU A 74 2.77 -6.23 4.76
N MET A 75 3.04 -5.00 4.31
CA MET A 75 4.32 -4.32 4.56
C MET A 75 4.56 -4.12 6.06
N LYS A 76 3.57 -3.63 6.79
CA LYS A 76 3.66 -3.40 8.24
C LYS A 76 3.89 -4.69 9.04
N GLN A 77 3.36 -5.83 8.57
CA GLN A 77 3.58 -7.14 9.20
C GLN A 77 4.98 -7.72 8.90
N GLY A 78 5.60 -7.37 7.78
CA GLY A 78 6.95 -7.81 7.42
C GLY A 78 8.04 -7.29 8.36
N ASP A 79 7.77 -6.21 9.08
CA ASP A 79 8.70 -5.57 10.01
C ASP A 79 8.86 -6.37 11.33
N ASP A 80 7.85 -7.16 11.70
CA ASP A 80 7.81 -7.99 12.93
C ASP A 80 8.33 -9.43 12.72
N TYR A 81 8.59 -9.83 11.47
CA TYR A 81 9.26 -11.11 11.17
C TYR A 81 10.75 -10.87 10.96
N ASP A 82 11.55 -11.11 12.00
CA ASP A 82 13.00 -11.35 11.93
C ASP A 82 13.28 -12.69 11.22
N GLY A 83 12.86 -12.78 9.95
CA GLY A 83 13.07 -13.90 9.06
C GLY A 83 13.85 -13.39 7.86
N PRO A 84 15.01 -13.96 7.51
CA PRO A 84 15.77 -13.49 6.37
C PRO A 84 14.87 -13.51 5.13
N PRO A 85 14.95 -12.51 4.23
CA PRO A 85 14.23 -12.58 2.98
C PRO A 85 14.61 -13.91 2.34
N THR A 86 13.61 -14.71 1.95
CA THR A 86 13.82 -15.89 1.14
C THR A 86 14.44 -15.42 -0.16
N LYS A 87 15.78 -15.31 -0.14
CA LYS A 87 16.61 -15.21 -1.30
C LYS A 87 16.15 -16.37 -2.14
N ARG A 88 15.47 -16.07 -3.24
CA ARG A 88 15.27 -17.04 -4.30
C ARG A 88 16.67 -17.54 -4.61
N ASP A 89 17.00 -18.73 -4.13
CA ASP A 89 18.19 -19.45 -4.50
C ASP A 89 18.05 -19.75 -5.98
N PHE A 90 18.37 -18.75 -6.79
CA PHE A 90 18.76 -18.93 -8.17
C PHE A 90 20.13 -19.60 -8.07
N ARG A 91 20.13 -20.90 -7.73
CA ARG A 91 21.24 -21.79 -7.98
C ARG A 91 21.39 -21.84 -9.51
N ALA A 92 22.04 -20.82 -10.05
CA ALA A 92 22.71 -20.92 -11.33
C ALA A 92 23.88 -21.85 -11.09
N ASP A 93 23.64 -23.13 -11.34
CA ASP A 93 24.67 -24.14 -11.42
C ASP A 93 25.74 -23.69 -12.44
N ASN A 94 26.98 -23.61 -11.95
CA ASN A 94 28.27 -23.58 -12.66
C ASN A 94 28.35 -22.94 -14.05
N VAL A 95 28.84 -21.70 -14.11
CA VAL A 95 29.49 -21.15 -15.31
C VAL A 95 30.74 -20.35 -14.88
N PRO A 96 31.97 -20.83 -15.08
CA PRO A 96 33.17 -20.06 -14.74
C PRO A 96 33.55 -19.18 -15.92
N HIS A 97 33.19 -17.89 -15.87
CA HIS A 97 33.70 -16.92 -16.85
C HIS A 97 34.25 -15.68 -16.15
N GLY A 98 35.57 -15.68 -16.02
CA GLY A 98 36.47 -14.54 -16.28
C GLY A 98 36.04 -13.15 -15.80
N ARG A 99 36.60 -12.75 -14.65
CA ARG A 99 37.26 -11.46 -14.39
C ARG A 99 36.69 -10.23 -15.14
N PHE A 100 35.84 -9.47 -14.46
CA PHE A 100 35.85 -8.00 -14.54
C PHE A 100 35.52 -7.42 -13.16
N GLN A 101 36.45 -6.63 -12.61
CA GLN A 101 36.14 -5.61 -11.62
C GLN A 101 36.07 -4.26 -12.34
N PRO A 102 35.23 -3.33 -11.88
CA PRO A 102 35.81 -2.28 -11.05
C PRO A 102 34.98 -1.91 -9.82
N THR A 103 35.74 -1.50 -8.81
CA THR A 103 35.38 -0.92 -7.52
C THR A 103 34.57 0.38 -7.63
N SER A 104 33.57 0.59 -6.75
CA SER A 104 33.51 1.75 -5.83
C SER A 104 32.25 1.73 -4.96
N LEU A 105 32.44 1.99 -3.67
CA LEU A 105 31.38 2.26 -2.70
C LEU A 105 30.62 3.56 -3.05
N THR A 106 29.29 3.51 -3.01
CA THR A 106 28.39 4.57 -2.52
C THR A 106 27.09 3.86 -2.09
N VAL A 107 26.91 3.57 -0.80
CA VAL A 107 26.12 4.35 0.19
C VAL A 107 24.72 4.72 -0.32
N LEU A 108 23.73 4.07 0.30
CA LEU A 108 22.32 4.43 0.50
C LEU A 108 21.68 5.37 -0.54
N ASP A 109 20.78 4.79 -1.34
CA ASP A 109 19.49 5.42 -1.61
C ASP A 109 18.41 4.33 -1.73
N MET A 110 17.88 3.89 -0.59
CA MET A 110 16.58 3.21 -0.52
C MET A 110 15.49 4.27 -0.42
N SER A 111 15.44 5.18 -1.40
CA SER A 111 14.28 6.03 -1.62
C SER A 111 13.22 5.20 -2.35
N CYS A 112 12.25 4.73 -1.57
CA CYS A 112 10.87 4.44 -1.98
C CYS A 112 10.66 4.07 -3.46
N ALA A 113 10.98 2.82 -3.84
CA ALA A 113 10.58 2.28 -5.13
C ALA A 113 9.08 1.94 -5.11
N TRP A 114 8.25 2.94 -5.36
CA TRP A 114 6.87 2.76 -5.82
C TRP A 114 6.92 2.10 -7.21
N PRO A 115 6.16 1.03 -7.52
CA PRO A 115 6.06 0.58 -8.90
C PRO A 115 5.40 1.67 -9.78
N PRO A 116 5.94 1.95 -10.98
CA PRO A 116 5.34 2.91 -11.89
C PRO A 116 4.01 2.37 -12.41
N SER A 117 2.99 3.23 -12.38
CA SER A 117 1.69 2.97 -13.00
C SER A 117 1.88 2.74 -14.50
N PHE A 118 1.47 1.57 -15.00
CA PHE A 118 1.44 1.28 -16.43
C PHE A 118 0.17 1.84 -17.11
N PRO A 119 0.24 2.24 -18.38
CA PRO A 119 -0.82 2.91 -19.14
C PRO A 119 -2.00 2.02 -19.53
#